data_AF-A0A2V9U6B3-F1
#
_entry.id   AF-A0A2V9U6B3-F1
#
_cell.length_a   1.000
_cell.length_b   1.000
_cell.length_c   1.000
_cell.angle_alpha   90.00
_cell.angle_beta   90.00
_cell.angle_gamma   90.00
#
_symmetry.space_group_name_H-M   'P 1'
#
loop_
_entity.id
_entity.type
_entity.pdbx_description
1 polymer ?
#
loop_
_entity_poly.entity_id
_entity_poly.type
_entity_poly.pdbx_seq_one_letter_code
_entity_poly.pdbx_strand_id
1 'polypeptide(L)'
;MRGVMIMQRQVGDNPWKSQFRFTLTPRQLCDFEARCQFQQTSPDSHFTRQRICSLPTRDGRITLADLKLIRTTQDGREERMLQNEDEWRAALAEHFGVRL
;
A
#
# COMPACT_ATOMS: atom_id res chain seq x y z
N MET A 1 11.13 28.99 10.76
CA MET A 1 11.14 27.53 11.03
C MET A 1 10.14 26.87 10.08
N ARG A 2 10.57 25.92 9.24
CA ARG A 2 9.62 25.15 8.42
C ARG A 2 8.92 24.14 9.32
N GLY A 3 7.62 24.30 9.52
CA GLY A 3 6.81 23.44 10.38
C GLY A 3 6.80 21.99 9.88
N VAL A 4 6.89 21.05 10.82
CA VAL A 4 6.64 19.63 10.54
C VAL A 4 5.13 19.41 10.53
N MET A 5 4.64 18.76 9.49
CA MET A 5 3.24 18.36 9.34
C MET A 5 3.07 16.89 9.71
N ILE A 6 1.92 16.56 10.29
CA ILE A 6 1.51 15.18 10.57
C ILE A 6 0.20 14.92 9.82
N MET A 7 0.21 13.96 8.90
CA MET A 7 -1.01 13.43 8.29
C MET A 7 -1.63 12.40 9.23
N GLN A 8 -2.89 12.60 9.60
CA GLN A 8 -3.65 11.65 10.42
C GLN A 8 -4.83 11.10 9.62
N ARG A 9 -5.25 9.89 9.96
CA ARG A 9 -6.41 9.22 9.37
C ARG A 9 -7.39 8.81 10.45
N GLN A 10 -8.66 9.02 10.19
CA GLN A 10 -9.78 8.50 10.98
C GLN A 10 -10.59 7.50 10.14
N VAL A 11 -11.11 6.45 10.76
CA VAL A 11 -11.97 5.45 10.11
C VAL A 11 -13.17 5.20 11.01
N GLY A 12 -14.36 5.62 10.58
CA GLY A 12 -15.56 5.67 11.43
C GLY A 12 -15.30 6.51 12.69
N ASP A 13 -15.77 6.03 13.83
CA ASP A 13 -15.63 6.71 15.13
C ASP A 13 -14.30 6.38 15.86
N ASN A 14 -13.38 5.67 15.21
CA ASN A 14 -12.07 5.37 15.82
C ASN A 14 -11.26 6.65 16.04
N PRO A 15 -10.35 6.69 17.04
CA PRO A 15 -9.48 7.83 17.25
C PRO A 15 -8.55 8.06 16.05
N TRP A 16 -8.21 9.33 15.80
CA TRP A 16 -7.24 9.72 14.78
C TRP A 16 -5.90 9.01 14.98
N LYS A 17 -5.40 8.37 13.92
CA LYS A 17 -4.09 7.71 13.91
C LYS A 17 -3.14 8.45 12.99
N SER A 18 -1.98 8.84 13.51
CA SER A 18 -0.89 9.41 12.70
C SER A 18 -0.40 8.40 11.66
N GLN A 19 -0.18 8.88 10.44
CA GLN A 19 0.24 8.08 9.28
C GLN A 19 1.63 8.53 8.79
N PHE A 20 1.74 9.80 8.40
CA PHE A 20 2.98 10.36 7.85
C PHE A 20 3.40 11.62 8.61
N ARG A 21 4.70 11.82 8.70
CA ARG A 21 5.33 13.03 9.23
C ARG A 21 6.24 13.59 8.16
N PHE A 22 6.01 14.82 7.72
CA PHE A 22 6.73 15.41 6.59
C PHE A 22 6.91 16.92 6.75
N THR A 23 7.69 17.53 5.86
CA THR A 23 7.89 18.99 5.80
C THR A 23 7.42 19.51 4.44
N LEU A 24 7.12 20.81 4.35
CA LEU A 24 6.81 21.48 3.09
C LEU A 24 8.07 21.92 2.31
N THR A 25 9.24 21.36 2.65
CA THR A 25 10.47 21.63 1.90
C THR A 25 10.39 20.98 0.52
N PRO A 26 10.51 21.75 -0.57
CA PRO A 26 10.60 21.17 -1.91
C PRO A 26 11.80 20.22 -2.02
N ARG A 27 11.63 19.14 -2.79
CA ARG A 27 12.65 18.12 -3.07
C ARG A 27 12.75 17.92 -4.58
N GLN A 28 13.95 17.64 -5.05
CA GLN A 28 14.19 17.22 -6.43
C GLN A 28 14.01 15.70 -6.56
N LEU A 29 13.86 15.18 -7.77
CA LEU A 29 13.70 13.74 -7.99
C LEU A 29 14.89 12.93 -7.44
N CYS A 30 16.12 13.45 -7.59
CA CYS A 30 17.33 12.79 -7.09
C CYS A 30 17.35 12.64 -5.55
N ASP A 31 16.64 13.50 -4.81
CA ASP A 31 16.53 13.38 -3.35
C ASP A 31 15.83 12.07 -2.91
N PHE A 32 15.08 11.42 -3.81
CA PHE A 32 14.35 10.18 -3.54
C PHE A 32 15.14 8.91 -3.88
N GLU A 33 16.23 9.02 -4.65
CA GLU A 33 16.99 7.87 -5.18
C GLU A 33 17.42 6.91 -4.07
N ALA A 34 18.02 7.42 -3.00
CA ALA A 34 18.49 6.60 -1.88
C ALA A 34 17.34 5.81 -1.22
N ARG A 35 16.15 6.41 -1.08
CA ARG A 35 14.99 5.72 -0.49
C ARG A 35 14.40 4.71 -1.46
N CYS A 36 14.32 5.03 -2.75
CA CYS A 36 13.88 4.09 -3.79
C CYS A 36 14.81 2.88 -3.86
N GLN A 37 16.13 3.08 -3.84
CA GLN A 37 17.10 1.99 -3.84
C GLN A 37 16.89 1.10 -2.61
N PHE A 38 16.82 1.69 -1.41
CA PHE A 38 16.55 0.95 -0.18
C PHE A 38 15.25 0.13 -0.29
N GLN A 39 14.15 0.74 -0.74
CA GLN A 39 12.86 0.06 -0.84
C GLN A 39 12.87 -1.11 -1.83
N GLN A 40 13.61 -0.99 -2.94
CA GLN A 40 13.65 -2.01 -3.99
C GLN A 40 14.57 -3.18 -3.68
N THR A 41 15.70 -2.96 -2.99
CA THR A 41 16.76 -3.97 -2.89
C THR A 41 17.15 -4.37 -1.48
N SER A 42 16.84 -3.57 -0.45
CA SER A 42 17.28 -3.88 0.91
C SER A 42 16.51 -5.08 1.47
N PRO A 43 17.16 -6.06 2.12
CA PRO A 43 16.47 -7.14 2.83
C PRO A 43 15.62 -6.63 4.00
N ASP A 44 15.91 -5.43 4.52
CA ASP A 44 15.14 -4.79 5.58
C ASP A 44 13.88 -4.08 5.06
N SER A 45 13.76 -3.88 3.75
CA SER A 45 12.56 -3.32 3.14
C SER A 45 11.37 -4.26 3.33
N HIS A 46 10.19 -3.70 3.51
CA HIS A 46 8.97 -4.49 3.50
C HIS A 46 8.70 -5.05 2.10
N PHE A 47 9.02 -4.28 1.06
CA PHE A 47 8.72 -4.63 -0.34
C PHE A 47 9.57 -5.76 -0.91
N THR A 48 10.71 -6.08 -0.28
CA THR A 48 11.54 -7.25 -0.64
C THR A 48 11.12 -8.51 0.10
N ARG A 49 10.30 -8.37 1.15
CA ARG A 49 9.86 -9.47 2.03
C ARG A 49 8.41 -9.87 1.82
N GLN A 50 7.59 -9.00 1.23
CA GLN A 50 6.17 -9.21 1.00
C GLN A 50 5.77 -8.71 -0.38
N ARG A 51 4.97 -9.51 -1.10
CA ARG A 51 4.32 -9.10 -2.34
C ARG A 51 3.10 -8.26 -2.01
N ILE A 52 2.98 -7.07 -2.58
CA ILE A 52 1.79 -6.24 -2.39
C ILE A 52 1.41 -5.51 -3.67
N CYS A 53 0.12 -5.51 -3.99
CA CYS A 53 -0.47 -4.67 -5.03
C CYS A 53 -1.75 -4.05 -4.49
N SER A 54 -1.93 -2.74 -4.61
CA SER A 54 -3.09 -2.03 -4.06
C SER A 54 -3.64 -1.05 -5.09
N LEU A 55 -4.95 -1.12 -5.32
CA LEU A 55 -5.66 -0.31 -6.29
C LEU A 55 -6.87 0.35 -5.61
N PRO A 56 -6.95 1.70 -5.57
CA PRO A 56 -8.19 2.37 -5.20
C PRO A 56 -9.28 2.05 -6.21
N THR A 57 -10.47 1.74 -5.72
CA THR A 57 -11.69 1.52 -6.52
C THR A 57 -12.65 2.69 -6.33
N ARG A 58 -13.73 2.73 -7.11
CA ARG A 58 -14.78 3.76 -6.98
C ARG A 58 -15.38 3.80 -5.56
N ASP A 59 -15.52 2.65 -4.93
CA ASP A 59 -16.20 2.43 -3.65
C ASP A 59 -15.23 2.10 -2.49
N GLY A 60 -13.93 2.08 -2.76
CA GLY A 60 -12.93 1.81 -1.73
C GLY A 60 -11.57 1.39 -2.29
N ARG A 61 -11.14 0.16 -1.99
CA ARG A 61 -9.79 -0.33 -2.33
C ARG A 61 -9.77 -1.85 -2.41
N ILE A 62 -9.03 -2.36 -3.40
CA ILE A 62 -8.61 -3.76 -3.43
C ILE A 62 -7.10 -3.84 -3.21
N THR A 63 -6.66 -4.81 -2.41
CA THR A 63 -5.24 -5.04 -2.11
C THR A 63 -4.95 -6.54 -2.12
N LEU A 64 -3.96 -6.95 -2.89
CA LEU A 64 -3.42 -8.30 -2.89
C LEU A 64 -2.09 -8.27 -2.12
N ALA A 65 -2.04 -8.89 -0.94
CA ALA A 65 -0.88 -8.93 -0.06
C ALA A 65 -0.48 -10.39 0.18
N ASP A 66 0.62 -10.83 -0.42
CA ASP A 66 0.95 -12.24 -0.64
C ASP A 66 -0.28 -13.01 -1.14
N LEU A 67 -0.67 -14.12 -0.48
CA LEU A 67 -1.87 -14.89 -0.83
C LEU A 67 -3.17 -14.32 -0.24
N LYS A 68 -3.16 -13.10 0.32
CA LYS A 68 -4.36 -12.49 0.90
C LYS A 68 -4.94 -11.45 -0.04
N LEU A 69 -6.15 -11.69 -0.52
CA LEU A 69 -6.96 -10.70 -1.24
C LEU A 69 -7.83 -9.94 -0.23
N ILE A 70 -7.69 -8.62 -0.21
CA ILE A 70 -8.36 -7.72 0.73
C ILE A 70 -9.22 -6.75 -0.07
N ARG A 71 -10.52 -6.73 0.20
CA ARG A 71 -11.45 -5.73 -0.34
C ARG A 71 -11.91 -4.83 0.80
N THR A 72 -11.84 -3.53 0.61
CA THR A 72 -12.33 -2.54 1.57
C THR A 72 -13.32 -1.65 0.85
N THR A 73 -14.54 -1.56 1.37
CA THR A 73 -15.62 -0.67 0.90
C THR A 73 -16.09 0.22 2.05
N GLN A 74 -17.17 0.97 1.83
CA GLN A 74 -17.87 1.69 2.91
C GLN A 74 -18.50 0.74 3.94
N ASP A 75 -18.95 -0.44 3.49
CA ASP A 75 -19.63 -1.44 4.35
C ASP A 75 -18.66 -2.21 5.24
N GLY A 76 -17.36 -2.21 4.91
CA GLY A 76 -16.35 -2.81 5.75
C GLY A 76 -15.16 -3.36 4.97
N ARG A 77 -14.49 -4.33 5.60
CA ARG A 77 -13.26 -4.93 5.12
C ARG A 77 -13.40 -6.44 5.11
N GLU A 78 -13.24 -7.02 3.93
CA GLU A 78 -13.27 -8.45 3.68
C GLU A 78 -11.86 -8.94 3.31
N GLU A 79 -11.48 -10.08 3.86
CA GLU A 79 -10.22 -10.75 3.54
C GLU A 79 -10.51 -12.18 3.07
N ARG A 80 -9.87 -12.60 1.98
CA ARG A 80 -9.89 -13.97 1.46
C ARG A 80 -8.46 -14.47 1.28
N MET A 81 -8.20 -15.68 1.76
CA MET A 81 -6.94 -16.38 1.49
C MET A 81 -7.07 -17.13 0.16
N LEU A 82 -6.11 -16.91 -0.73
CA LEU A 82 -5.95 -17.65 -1.97
C LEU A 82 -5.21 -18.96 -1.69
N GLN A 83 -5.56 -20.01 -2.42
CA GLN A 83 -5.08 -21.36 -2.16
C GLN A 83 -3.65 -21.58 -2.65
N ASN A 84 -3.28 -20.90 -3.74
CA ASN A 84 -2.03 -21.16 -4.43
C ASN A 84 -1.61 -19.98 -5.33
N GLU A 85 -0.48 -20.16 -5.99
CA GLU A 85 0.13 -19.18 -6.89
C GLU A 85 -0.69 -18.94 -8.18
N ASP A 86 -1.41 -19.95 -8.68
CA ASP A 86 -2.23 -19.79 -9.89
C ASP A 86 -3.44 -18.89 -9.62
N GLU A 87 -4.10 -19.07 -8.47
CA GLU A 87 -5.17 -18.19 -8.02
C GLU A 87 -4.63 -16.77 -7.75
N TRP A 88 -3.41 -16.66 -7.23
CA TRP A 88 -2.74 -15.38 -7.04
C TRP A 88 -2.49 -14.64 -8.37
N ARG A 89 -1.97 -15.33 -9.40
CA ARG A 89 -1.75 -14.76 -10.73
C ARG A 89 -3.07 -14.37 -11.39
N ALA A 90 -4.10 -15.20 -11.25
CA ALA A 90 -5.44 -14.89 -11.76
C ALA A 90 -5.99 -13.61 -11.10
N ALA A 91 -5.93 -13.50 -9.77
CA ALA A 91 -6.36 -12.31 -9.04
C ALA A 91 -5.56 -11.06 -9.41
N LEU A 92 -4.24 -11.20 -9.62
CA LEU A 92 -3.38 -10.10 -10.07
C LEU A 92 -3.82 -9.58 -11.45
N ALA A 93 -4.06 -10.49 -12.40
CA ALA A 93 -4.48 -10.14 -13.74
C ALA A 93 -5.90 -9.54 -13.76
N GLU A 94 -6.84 -10.15 -13.04
CA GLU A 94 -8.25 -9.75 -13.01
C GLU A 94 -8.44 -8.36 -12.38
N HIS A 95 -7.84 -8.13 -11.21
CA HIS A 95 -8.13 -6.93 -10.44
C HIS A 95 -7.17 -5.77 -10.70
N PHE A 96 -5.93 -6.07 -11.12
CA PHE A 96 -4.89 -5.04 -11.27
C PHE A 96 -4.41 -4.90 -12.71
N GLY A 97 -4.81 -5.78 -13.63
CA GLY A 97 -4.38 -5.75 -15.03
C GLY A 97 -2.89 -6.07 -15.22
N VAL A 98 -2.26 -6.70 -14.23
CA VAL A 98 -0.83 -7.07 -14.25
C VAL A 98 -0.69 -8.57 -14.50
N ARG A 99 0.17 -8.94 -15.46
CA ARG A 99 0.51 -10.35 -15.76
C ARG A 99 2.00 -10.56 -15.58
N LEU A 100 2.37 -11.64 -14.90
CA LEU A 100 3.74 -12.04 -14.58
C LEU A 100 4.02 -13.46 -15.09
#